data_AF-A0A948BKG3-F1
#
_entry.id   AF-A0A948BKG3-F1
#
_cell.length_a   1.000
_cell.length_b   1.000
_cell.length_c   1.000
_cell.angle_alpha   90.00
_cell.angle_beta   90.00
_cell.angle_gamma   90.00
#
_symmetry.space_group_name_H-M   'P 1'
#
loop_
_entity.id
_entity.type
_entity.pdbx_description
1 polymer ?
#
loop_
_entity_poly.entity_id
_entity_poly.type
_entity_poly.pdbx_seq_one_letter_code
_entity_poly.pdbx_strand_id
1 'polypeptide(L)' 'METICCLCHKIKDEKGWSRQFVLKGKKLSHGYCPDCYRKTMEKVETHFYNQEMPAA' A
#
# COMPACT_ATOMS: atom_id res chain seq x y z
N MET A 1 3.70 -17.41 -1.04
CA MET A 1 2.61 -16.76 -0.29
C MET A 1 2.30 -15.46 -0.99
N GLU A 2 1.12 -15.29 -1.54
CA GLU A 2 0.74 -14.06 -2.24
C GLU A 2 0.40 -12.96 -1.25
N THR A 3 0.70 -11.71 -1.62
CA THR A 3 0.38 -10.54 -0.80
C THR A 3 -0.61 -9.66 -1.51
N ILE A 4 -1.70 -9.27 -0.86
CA ILE A 4 -2.66 -8.31 -1.37
C ILE A 4 -2.37 -6.92 -0.81
N CYS A 5 -2.45 -5.90 -1.65
CA CYS A 5 -2.34 -4.51 -1.24
C CYS A 5 -3.62 -4.08 -0.53
N CYS A 6 -3.52 -3.57 0.70
CA CYS A 6 -4.67 -3.13 1.50
C CYS A 6 -5.45 -1.95 0.89
N LEU A 7 -4.85 -1.21 -0.05
CA LEU A 7 -5.47 0.00 -0.60
C LEU A 7 -6.04 -0.19 -2.00
N CYS A 8 -5.29 -0.87 -2.89
CA CYS A 8 -5.68 -0.99 -4.29
C CYS A 8 -6.01 -2.43 -4.72
N HIS A 9 -5.91 -3.39 -3.77
CA HIS A 9 -6.18 -4.82 -3.97
C HIS A 9 -5.39 -5.47 -5.11
N LYS A 10 -4.28 -4.86 -5.56
CA LYS A 10 -3.29 -5.55 -6.39
C LYS A 10 -2.67 -6.69 -5.60
N ILE A 11 -2.36 -7.79 -6.28
CA ILE A 11 -1.70 -8.96 -5.71
C ILE A 11 -0.24 -8.97 -6.17
N LYS A 12 0.66 -9.30 -5.25
CA LYS A 12 2.06 -9.60 -5.55
C LYS A 12 2.21 -11.09 -5.84
N ASP A 13 2.61 -11.39 -7.08
CA ASP A 13 3.07 -12.70 -7.53
C ASP A 13 4.57 -12.66 -7.85
N GLU A 14 5.10 -13.69 -8.51
CA GLU A 14 6.50 -13.78 -8.93
C GLU A 14 6.90 -12.73 -9.98
N LYS A 15 5.93 -12.21 -10.76
CA LYS A 15 6.13 -11.21 -11.81
C LYS A 15 5.95 -9.78 -11.30
N GLY A 16 5.43 -9.61 -10.09
CA GLY A 16 5.28 -8.33 -9.41
C GLY A 16 3.83 -8.05 -9.02
N TRP A 17 3.46 -6.77 -9.00
CA TRP A 17 2.14 -6.33 -8.54
C TRP A 17 1.18 -6.18 -9.71
N SER A 18 0.11 -6.99 -9.73
CA SER A 18 -0.90 -6.93 -10.79
C SER A 18 -2.32 -7.03 -10.24
N ARG A 19 -3.31 -6.59 -11.02
CA ARG A 19 -4.72 -6.86 -10.71
C ARG A 19 -5.05 -8.24 -11.26
N GLN A 20 -5.14 -9.21 -10.35
CA GLN A 20 -5.55 -10.57 -10.66
C GLN A 20 -6.72 -10.97 -9.77
N PHE A 21 -7.49 -11.94 -10.23
CA PHE A 21 -8.52 -12.55 -9.42
C PHE A 21 -7.88 -13.46 -8.37
N VAL A 22 -8.16 -13.22 -7.10
CA VAL A 22 -7.81 -14.17 -6.03
C VAL A 22 -8.73 -15.38 -6.17
N LEU A 23 -8.17 -16.57 -6.32
CA LEU A 23 -8.94 -17.81 -6.19
C LEU A 23 -9.50 -17.91 -4.77
N LYS A 24 -10.82 -18.11 -4.64
CA LYS A 24 -11.49 -18.29 -3.33
C LYS A 24 -10.79 -19.39 -2.53
N GLY A 25 -10.51 -19.12 -1.26
CA GLY A 25 -9.88 -20.07 -0.33
C GLY A 25 -8.34 -20.02 -0.28
N LYS A 26 -7.69 -19.18 -1.09
CA LYS A 26 -6.24 -18.99 -1.02
C LYS A 26 -5.85 -18.11 0.17
N LYS A 27 -4.85 -18.55 0.94
CA LYS A 27 -4.28 -17.75 2.04
C LYS A 27 -3.44 -16.60 1.47
N LEU A 28 -3.80 -15.38 1.82
CA LEU A 28 -3.11 -14.16 1.43
C LEU A 28 -2.53 -13.45 2.64
N SER A 29 -1.36 -12.84 2.46
CA SER A 29 -0.84 -11.84 3.39
C SER A 29 -1.29 -10.44 2.98
N HIS A 30 -1.32 -9.52 3.92
CA HIS A 30 -1.67 -8.12 3.69
C HIS A 30 -0.42 -7.24 3.68
N GLY A 31 -0.40 -6.21 2.84
CA GLY A 31 0.69 -5.25 2.78
C GLY A 31 0.36 -4.03 1.91
N TYR A 32 1.38 -3.25 1.55
CA TYR A 32 1.25 -2.13 0.61
C TYR A 32 2.01 -2.44 -0.67
N CYS A 33 1.40 -2.16 -1.83
CA CYS A 33 2.17 -2.09 -3.07
C CYS A 33 3.04 -0.82 -3.08
N PRO A 34 4.14 -0.78 -3.86
CA PRO A 34 5.06 0.35 -3.88
C PRO A 34 4.38 1.71 -4.11
N ASP A 35 3.44 1.77 -5.07
CA ASP A 35 2.67 2.98 -5.36
C ASP A 35 1.87 3.47 -4.16
N CYS A 36 1.19 2.55 -3.47
CA CYS A 36 0.34 2.83 -2.32
C CYS A 36 1.18 3.19 -1.10
N TYR A 37 2.30 2.49 -0.88
CA TYR A 37 3.24 2.80 0.19
C TYR A 37 3.78 4.23 0.05
N ARG A 38 4.32 4.57 -1.13
CA ARG A 38 4.86 5.91 -1.39
C ARG A 38 3.82 7.01 -1.15
N LYS A 39 2.61 6.87 -1.70
CA LYS A 39 1.53 7.84 -1.48
C LYS A 39 1.11 7.96 -0.02
N THR A 40 1.13 6.85 0.73
CA THR A 40 0.83 6.89 2.16
C THR A 40 1.92 7.64 2.92
N MET A 41 3.20 7.34 2.65
CA MET A 41 4.31 8.00 3.32
C MET A 41 4.38 9.50 2.98
N GLU A 42 4.15 9.89 1.72
CA GLU A 42 4.06 11.30 1.32
C GLU A 42 2.99 12.06 2.14
N LYS A 43 1.83 11.42 2.39
CA LYS A 43 0.77 12.01 3.23
C LYS A 43 1.16 12.11 4.69
N VAL A 44 1.83 11.07 5.21
CA VAL A 44 2.30 11.03 6.60
C VAL A 44 3.34 12.13 6.83
N GLU A 45 4.33 12.24 5.95
CA GLU A 45 5.35 13.30 5.98
C GLU A 45 4.69 14.68 5.91
N THR A 46 3.79 14.90 4.94
CA THR A 46 3.06 16.17 4.82
C THR A 46 2.28 16.51 6.10
N HIS A 47 1.67 15.52 6.74
CA HIS A 47 0.95 15.74 7.98
C HIS A 47 1.87 16.17 9.13
N PHE A 48 3.04 15.54 9.26
CA PHE A 48 4.02 15.90 10.29
C PHE A 48 4.70 17.25 10.01
N TYR A 49 5.10 17.54 8.76
CA TYR A 49 5.63 18.86 8.39
C TYR A 49 4.66 20.01 8.72
N ASN A 50 3.37 19.79 8.48
CA ASN A 50 2.34 20.80 8.79
C ASN A 50 2.00 20.91 10.29
N GLN A 51 2.49 20.00 11.14
CA GLN A 51 2.30 20.06 12.59
C GLN A 51 3.51 20.66 13.32
N GLU A 52 4.71 20.62 12.73
CA GLU A 52 5.95 21.16 13.32
C GLU A 52 6.16 22.67 13.05
N MET A 53 5.37 23.28 12.16
CA MET A 53 5.30 24.73 12.02
C MET A 53 4.00 25.27 12.64
N PRO A 54 4.01 25.84 13.86
CA PRO A 54 2.93 26.73 14.25
C PRO A 54 2.88 27.87 13.24
N ALA A 55 1.69 28.17 12.71
CA ALA A 55 1.48 29.31 11.85
C ALA A 55 2.11 30.56 12.48
N ALA A 56 3.05 31.18 11.76
CA ALA A 56 3.66 32.45 12.13
C ALA A 56 2.66 33.61 11.97
#